data_AF-A0A4Y2SVF5-F1
#
_entry.id   AF-A0A4Y2SVF5-F1
#
_cell.length_a   1.000
_cell.length_b   1.000
_cell.length_c   1.000
_cell.angle_alpha   90.00
_cell.angle_beta   90.00
_cell.angle_gamma   90.00
#
_symmetry.space_group_name_H-M   'P 1'
#
loop_
_entity.id
_entity.type
_entity.pdbx_description
1 polymer ?
#
loop_
_entity_poly.entity_id
_entity_poly.type
_entity_poly.pdbx_seq_one_letter_code
_entity_poly.pdbx_strand_id
1 'polypeptide(L)'
;MNLEFNNLIVNSKFTIKLLIHNQQFKLIARSFVKGIKQFNAKFVCEKCTQRRSTINGSINFLNINSPLRSDADFRGFVQEEHYTGVTPLLKIKDLGLVLQFPFDWMHLVDLGVTKKLILYWSRNGERTKINSARISQRQIRQISENLLDFRSSMPSEFKRKPRSLKDIDRWKAIELKQFLLYLGPIVLENILPENLFEHFLCLHASMAVLSNAVLCKEEECIVFAEKMLKSFVENIEIFYGEASIVYNVPNLLHISNDVRRHGNINGFSCYPFEEFLGQMKNMMRKRNHDLSQLIKRLSEQTKCFKYDRMIALARRKKYAIVSFLDEGNAAEVIPTKWILRDEKAKWPNFSSLNLIGRCIQERCAPSENWSTVKIKIYGYSNSFKKAKSKASNAQDTSEEEIRSHKRKVSRKYNSSDMEEEITTINKRKKLHRIPTTPQIKDSLLNMTPIASEIQMAFDSGAAVSSETPSQSFTSPTPLGMTFGFKSVYFFLPNKLDAC
;
A
#
# COMPACT_ATOMS: atom_id res chain seq x y z
N MET A 1 0.93 0.01 17.74
CA MET A 1 -0.35 0.71 17.56
C MET A 1 -1.44 -0.23 18.04
N ASN A 2 -2.39 0.25 18.84
CA ASN A 2 -3.08 -0.60 19.82
C ASN A 2 -4.29 -1.33 19.21
N LEU A 3 -4.72 -2.41 19.86
CA LEU A 3 -5.56 -3.47 19.27
C LEU A 3 -6.76 -3.76 20.17
N GLU A 4 -7.98 -3.52 19.69
CA GLU A 4 -9.20 -3.99 20.37
C GLU A 4 -10.20 -4.67 19.41
N PHE A 5 -10.79 -5.74 19.97
CA PHE A 5 -11.86 -6.65 19.54
C PHE A 5 -12.48 -6.58 18.11
N ASN A 6 -12.43 -7.73 17.42
CA ASN A 6 -13.65 -8.53 17.16
C ASN A 6 -13.30 -9.98 16.74
N ASN A 7 -14.22 -10.94 16.96
CA ASN A 7 -13.98 -12.38 16.81
C ASN A 7 -14.92 -13.02 15.77
N LEU A 8 -14.37 -13.82 14.83
CA LEU A 8 -15.13 -14.71 13.95
C LEU A 8 -14.74 -16.16 14.19
N ILE A 9 -15.72 -17.04 14.41
CA ILE A 9 -15.51 -18.46 14.71
C ILE A 9 -15.68 -19.28 13.42
N VAL A 10 -14.72 -20.17 13.14
CA VAL A 10 -14.83 -21.16 12.05
C VAL A 10 -14.55 -22.55 12.58
N ASN A 11 -15.47 -23.48 12.32
CA ASN A 11 -15.37 -24.92 12.63
C ASN A 11 -14.99 -25.25 14.08
N SER A 12 -15.45 -24.45 15.06
CA SER A 12 -15.37 -24.68 16.50
C SER A 12 -13.99 -24.94 17.12
N LYS A 13 -12.90 -24.76 16.35
CA LYS A 13 -11.51 -24.94 16.79
C LYS A 13 -10.61 -23.73 16.52
N PHE A 14 -11.03 -22.78 15.70
CA PHE A 14 -10.27 -21.58 15.38
C PHE A 14 -11.13 -20.32 15.46
N THR A 15 -10.68 -19.36 16.25
CA THR A 15 -11.20 -17.97 16.22
C THR A 15 -10.29 -17.15 15.33
N ILE A 16 -10.78 -16.78 14.14
CA ILE A 16 -10.08 -15.90 13.22
C ILE A 16 -10.46 -14.47 13.58
N LYS A 17 -9.51 -13.69 14.11
CA LYS A 17 -9.68 -12.25 14.32
C LYS A 17 -9.60 -11.53 12.96
N LEU A 18 -10.76 -11.38 12.33
CA LEU A 18 -10.89 -10.82 10.98
C LEU A 18 -10.96 -9.28 11.05
N LEU A 19 -9.78 -8.66 11.17
CA LEU A 19 -9.61 -7.20 11.09
C LEU A 19 -9.78 -6.72 9.65
N ILE A 20 -11.01 -6.34 9.25
CA ILE A 20 -11.31 -5.95 7.87
C ILE A 20 -11.07 -4.45 7.63
N HIS A 21 -9.80 -4.01 7.70
CA HIS A 21 -9.43 -2.70 7.16
C HIS A 21 -9.46 -2.71 5.62
N ASN A 22 -10.05 -1.65 5.04
CA ASN A 22 -10.07 -1.33 3.62
C ASN A 22 -10.60 -2.48 2.72
N GLN A 23 -11.93 -2.61 2.62
CA GLN A 23 -12.59 -3.58 1.71
C GLN A 23 -12.46 -3.20 0.23
N GLN A 24 -11.29 -3.53 -0.31
CA GLN A 24 -10.90 -3.23 -1.67
C GLN A 24 -11.25 -4.36 -2.63
N PHE A 25 -12.30 -4.12 -3.42
CA PHE A 25 -12.76 -5.03 -4.46
C PHE A 25 -12.93 -4.24 -5.77
N LYS A 26 -12.58 -4.87 -6.91
CA LYS A 26 -13.01 -4.39 -8.22
C LYS A 26 -14.54 -4.28 -8.24
N LEU A 27 -15.08 -3.24 -8.89
CA LEU A 27 -16.51 -2.87 -8.83
C LEU A 27 -17.51 -4.04 -8.94
N ILE A 28 -17.27 -4.99 -9.86
CA ILE A 28 -18.12 -6.18 -10.05
C ILE A 28 -18.09 -7.10 -8.81
N ALA A 29 -16.91 -7.42 -8.29
CA ALA A 29 -16.75 -8.24 -7.08
C ALA A 29 -17.29 -7.52 -5.84
N ARG A 30 -17.13 -6.19 -5.78
CA ARG A 30 -17.68 -5.34 -4.73
C ARG A 30 -19.21 -5.37 -4.72
N SER A 31 -19.82 -5.25 -5.89
CA SER A 31 -21.27 -5.32 -6.08
C SER A 31 -21.82 -6.68 -5.65
N PHE A 32 -21.17 -7.77 -6.07
CA PHE A 32 -21.52 -9.14 -5.70
C PHE A 32 -21.44 -9.36 -4.19
N VAL A 33 -20.31 -9.03 -3.55
CA VAL A 33 -20.10 -9.23 -2.11
C VAL A 33 -21.06 -8.38 -1.26
N LYS A 34 -21.38 -7.16 -1.70
CA LYS A 34 -22.33 -6.27 -1.00
C LYS A 34 -23.82 -6.54 -1.28
N GLY A 35 -24.17 -7.39 -2.25
CA GLY A 35 -25.57 -7.58 -2.63
C GLY A 35 -26.21 -6.33 -3.26
N ILE A 36 -25.44 -5.58 -4.06
CA ILE A 36 -25.91 -4.37 -4.76
C ILE A 36 -25.80 -4.52 -6.29
N LYS A 37 -26.51 -3.65 -7.00
CA LYS A 37 -26.55 -3.66 -8.47
C LYS A 37 -25.26 -3.10 -9.09
N GLN A 38 -24.88 -3.67 -10.22
CA GLN A 38 -23.70 -3.28 -10.99
C GLN A 38 -23.96 -2.03 -11.86
N PHE A 39 -22.90 -1.55 -12.52
CA PHE A 39 -22.82 -0.33 -13.34
C PHE A 39 -23.89 -0.11 -14.42
N ASN A 40 -24.66 -1.15 -14.77
CA ASN A 40 -25.76 -1.05 -15.74
C ASN A 40 -27.13 -0.68 -15.14
N ALA A 41 -27.27 -0.60 -13.81
CA ALA A 41 -28.54 -0.28 -13.16
C ALA A 41 -28.84 1.23 -13.05
N LYS A 42 -30.06 1.58 -12.61
CA LYS A 42 -30.50 2.98 -12.42
C LYS A 42 -29.87 3.66 -11.20
N PHE A 43 -29.49 2.92 -10.17
CA PHE A 43 -28.91 3.45 -8.92
C PHE A 43 -27.65 2.66 -8.55
N VAL A 44 -26.50 3.14 -9.02
CA VAL A 44 -25.21 2.41 -8.98
C VAL A 44 -24.26 2.94 -7.92
N CYS A 45 -24.14 4.27 -7.80
CA CYS A 45 -23.20 4.87 -6.83
C CYS A 45 -23.46 4.29 -5.45
N GLU A 46 -22.40 3.88 -4.75
CA GLU A 46 -22.50 3.25 -3.44
C GLU A 46 -22.61 4.28 -2.30
N LYS A 47 -22.12 5.51 -2.51
CA LYS A 47 -22.03 6.57 -1.51
C LYS A 47 -23.22 7.54 -1.55
N CYS A 48 -23.86 7.73 -2.70
CA CYS A 48 -25.04 8.59 -2.84
C CYS A 48 -26.17 7.93 -3.64
N THR A 49 -27.39 8.43 -3.47
CA THR A 49 -28.63 7.94 -4.10
C THR A 49 -28.77 8.33 -5.58
N GLN A 50 -27.70 8.80 -6.22
CA GLN A 50 -27.69 9.33 -7.58
C GLN A 50 -28.30 8.37 -8.60
N ARG A 51 -29.29 8.88 -9.34
CA ARG A 51 -29.92 8.20 -10.47
C ARG A 51 -29.08 8.38 -11.74
N ARG A 52 -28.81 7.28 -12.42
CA ARG A 52 -28.33 7.27 -13.81
C ARG A 52 -29.45 7.72 -14.75
N SER A 53 -29.11 8.58 -15.70
CA SER A 53 -29.90 8.87 -16.90
C SER A 53 -29.37 8.10 -18.11
N THR A 54 -30.21 7.91 -19.13
CA THR A 54 -29.79 7.49 -20.46
C THR A 54 -30.26 8.54 -21.45
N ILE A 55 -29.34 9.20 -22.15
CA ILE A 55 -29.63 10.29 -23.10
C ILE A 55 -28.82 10.02 -24.36
N ASN A 56 -29.47 10.10 -25.53
CA ASN A 56 -28.85 9.79 -26.83
C ASN A 56 -28.09 8.44 -26.85
N GLY A 57 -28.63 7.43 -26.16
CA GLY A 57 -28.02 6.11 -25.96
C GLY A 57 -26.83 6.06 -24.97
N SER A 58 -26.30 7.23 -24.56
CA SER A 58 -25.19 7.36 -23.61
C SER A 58 -25.64 7.25 -22.16
N ILE A 59 -24.69 6.92 -21.27
CA ILE A 59 -24.93 6.54 -19.87
C ILE A 59 -24.34 7.60 -18.95
N ASN A 60 -25.21 8.51 -18.49
CA ASN A 60 -24.78 9.78 -17.89
C ASN A 60 -25.32 9.92 -16.46
N PHE A 61 -24.53 10.56 -15.59
CA PHE A 61 -24.78 10.66 -14.15
C PHE A 61 -24.84 12.14 -13.72
N LEU A 62 -25.91 12.84 -14.11
CA LEU A 62 -25.99 14.31 -14.11
C LEU A 62 -26.10 14.96 -12.72
N ASN A 63 -26.84 14.37 -11.77
CA ASN A 63 -27.11 15.03 -10.48
C ASN A 63 -25.94 14.86 -9.49
N ILE A 64 -25.01 15.80 -9.49
CA ILE A 64 -23.85 15.85 -8.58
C ILE A 64 -24.21 16.05 -7.11
N ASN A 65 -25.36 16.66 -6.81
CA ASN A 65 -25.80 17.01 -5.44
C ASN A 65 -26.78 15.96 -4.87
N SER A 66 -26.59 14.69 -5.21
CA SER A 66 -27.47 13.60 -4.76
C SER A 66 -27.23 13.25 -3.27
N PRO A 67 -28.28 13.02 -2.46
CA PRO A 67 -28.14 12.66 -1.04
C PRO A 67 -27.18 11.48 -0.79
N LEU A 68 -26.33 11.62 0.22
CA LEU A 68 -25.43 10.54 0.66
C LEU A 68 -26.23 9.41 1.33
N ARG A 69 -25.78 8.16 1.20
CA ARG A 69 -26.29 7.04 2.01
C ARG A 69 -25.44 6.86 3.27
N SER A 70 -26.09 6.55 4.38
CA SER A 70 -25.47 6.09 5.61
C SER A 70 -25.39 4.56 5.67
N ASP A 71 -24.65 4.04 6.65
CA ASP A 71 -24.65 2.61 6.96
C ASP A 71 -26.02 2.12 7.52
N ALA A 72 -26.84 3.04 8.06
CA ALA A 72 -28.19 2.74 8.51
C ALA A 72 -29.14 2.54 7.32
N ASP A 73 -29.10 3.42 6.32
CA ASP A 73 -29.90 3.30 5.08
C ASP A 73 -29.58 2.01 4.32
N PHE A 74 -28.32 1.57 4.40
CA PHE A 74 -27.89 0.29 3.84
C PHE A 74 -28.44 -0.91 4.63
N ARG A 75 -28.42 -0.86 5.97
CA ARG A 75 -28.98 -1.92 6.82
C ARG A 75 -30.51 -1.98 6.76
N GLY A 76 -31.18 -0.84 6.53
CA GLY A 76 -32.63 -0.71 6.37
C GLY A 76 -33.15 -0.84 4.94
N PHE A 77 -32.29 -1.11 3.96
CA PHE A 77 -32.64 -1.27 2.53
C PHE A 77 -33.42 -0.07 1.90
N VAL A 78 -33.24 1.14 2.44
CA VAL A 78 -34.08 2.35 2.18
C VAL A 78 -34.25 2.73 0.69
N GLN A 79 -33.30 2.35 -0.17
CA GLN A 79 -33.41 2.47 -1.63
C GLN A 79 -33.40 1.08 -2.27
N GLU A 80 -34.54 0.39 -2.27
CA GLU A 80 -34.67 -1.00 -2.73
C GLU A 80 -34.00 -1.24 -4.10
N GLU A 81 -34.10 -0.29 -5.04
CA GLU A 81 -33.59 -0.49 -6.38
C GLU A 81 -32.05 -0.37 -6.48
N HIS A 82 -31.33 -0.11 -5.39
CA HIS A 82 -29.87 -0.25 -5.31
C HIS A 82 -29.43 -1.71 -5.05
N TYR A 83 -30.28 -2.55 -4.45
CA TYR A 83 -29.91 -3.89 -3.95
C TYR A 83 -30.24 -5.03 -4.93
N THR A 84 -29.52 -6.14 -4.81
CA THR A 84 -29.80 -7.42 -5.49
C THR A 84 -30.19 -8.53 -4.51
N GLY A 85 -29.94 -8.34 -3.21
CA GLY A 85 -30.32 -9.27 -2.15
C GLY A 85 -29.63 -8.96 -0.83
N VAL A 86 -29.95 -9.72 0.21
CA VAL A 86 -29.38 -9.56 1.55
C VAL A 86 -27.95 -10.11 1.58
N THR A 87 -26.93 -9.23 1.69
CA THR A 87 -25.54 -9.70 1.81
C THR A 87 -25.27 -10.38 3.17
N PRO A 88 -24.55 -11.53 3.19
CA PRO A 88 -24.06 -12.13 4.43
C PRO A 88 -23.23 -11.20 5.32
N LEU A 89 -22.63 -10.14 4.75
CA LEU A 89 -21.85 -9.16 5.51
C LEU A 89 -22.69 -8.39 6.55
N LEU A 90 -24.00 -8.30 6.39
CA LEU A 90 -24.90 -7.68 7.38
C LEU A 90 -24.86 -8.38 8.75
N LYS A 91 -24.50 -9.68 8.76
CA LYS A 91 -24.30 -10.48 9.98
C LYS A 91 -23.05 -10.08 10.77
N ILE A 92 -22.12 -9.35 10.16
CA ILE A 92 -20.95 -8.81 10.85
C ILE A 92 -21.42 -7.55 11.60
N LYS A 93 -21.39 -7.63 12.94
CA LYS A 93 -21.67 -6.50 13.82
C LYS A 93 -20.63 -5.39 13.59
N ASP A 94 -21.05 -4.14 13.72
CA ASP A 94 -20.20 -2.94 13.66
C ASP A 94 -19.47 -2.70 12.31
N LEU A 95 -19.72 -3.53 11.28
CA LEU A 95 -19.30 -3.31 9.89
C LEU A 95 -20.24 -2.33 9.17
N GLY A 96 -19.72 -1.18 8.76
CA GLY A 96 -20.40 -0.17 7.94
C GLY A 96 -20.22 -0.42 6.44
N LEU A 97 -21.31 -0.80 5.74
CA LEU A 97 -21.26 -1.22 4.34
C LEU A 97 -21.16 -0.07 3.31
N VAL A 98 -21.32 1.18 3.74
CA VAL A 98 -21.10 2.40 2.94
C VAL A 98 -19.83 3.12 3.39
N LEU A 99 -19.67 3.36 4.69
CA LEU A 99 -18.58 4.22 5.19
C LEU A 99 -17.23 3.49 5.27
N GLN A 100 -17.20 2.18 5.57
CA GLN A 100 -15.95 1.39 5.64
C GLN A 100 -15.48 0.84 4.28
N PHE A 101 -16.17 1.24 3.20
CA PHE A 101 -15.88 0.84 1.81
C PHE A 101 -15.45 2.05 0.99
N PRO A 102 -14.22 2.58 1.16
CA PRO A 102 -13.75 3.72 0.39
C PRO A 102 -13.61 3.39 -1.10
N PHE A 103 -13.70 4.39 -1.98
CA PHE A 103 -13.39 4.17 -3.40
C PHE A 103 -11.88 4.08 -3.62
N ASP A 104 -11.43 3.02 -4.31
CA ASP A 104 -10.04 2.90 -4.73
C ASP A 104 -9.73 3.82 -5.93
N TRP A 105 -8.81 4.76 -5.75
CA TRP A 105 -8.36 5.67 -6.80
C TRP A 105 -7.59 5.00 -7.94
N MET A 106 -7.00 3.81 -7.76
CA MET A 106 -6.31 3.12 -8.85
C MET A 106 -7.30 2.72 -9.96
N HIS A 107 -8.48 2.22 -9.60
CA HIS A 107 -9.57 1.97 -10.55
C HIS A 107 -10.37 3.23 -10.89
N LEU A 108 -10.68 4.07 -9.89
CA LEU A 108 -11.56 5.23 -10.07
C LEU A 108 -10.89 6.38 -10.84
N VAL A 109 -9.68 6.78 -10.42
CA VAL A 109 -8.97 7.95 -10.93
C VAL A 109 -8.00 7.54 -12.05
N ASP A 110 -6.98 6.73 -11.74
CA ASP A 110 -5.89 6.46 -12.69
C ASP A 110 -6.40 5.76 -13.97
N LEU A 111 -7.04 4.60 -13.79
CA LEU A 111 -7.64 3.84 -14.89
C LEU A 111 -8.97 4.44 -15.38
N GLY A 112 -9.71 5.12 -14.50
CA GLY A 112 -11.10 5.47 -14.72
C GLY A 112 -11.37 6.89 -15.23
N VAL A 113 -10.49 7.85 -14.91
CA VAL A 113 -10.60 9.27 -15.30
C VAL A 113 -9.34 9.73 -16.03
N THR A 114 -8.14 9.60 -15.46
CA THR A 114 -6.89 10.06 -16.07
C THR A 114 -6.66 9.42 -17.44
N LYS A 115 -6.86 8.09 -17.54
CA LYS A 115 -6.82 7.42 -18.85
C LYS A 115 -7.87 7.98 -19.81
N LYS A 116 -9.08 8.30 -19.34
CA LYS A 116 -10.19 8.83 -20.17
C LYS A 116 -9.85 10.22 -20.73
N LEU A 117 -9.25 11.11 -19.93
CA LEU A 117 -8.77 12.43 -20.38
C LEU A 117 -7.74 12.30 -21.51
N ILE A 118 -6.69 11.49 -21.30
CA ILE A 118 -5.66 11.24 -22.33
C ILE A 118 -6.26 10.63 -23.60
N LEU A 119 -7.25 9.74 -23.46
CA LEU A 119 -7.99 9.19 -24.60
C LEU A 119 -8.80 10.24 -25.34
N TYR A 120 -9.46 11.19 -24.65
CA TYR A 120 -10.15 12.31 -25.29
C TYR A 120 -9.18 13.18 -26.10
N TRP A 121 -8.11 13.66 -25.47
CA TRP A 121 -7.11 14.50 -26.12
C TRP A 121 -6.50 13.83 -27.37
N SER A 122 -6.15 12.55 -27.28
CA SER A 122 -5.48 11.83 -28.37
C SER A 122 -6.40 11.33 -29.49
N ARG A 123 -7.61 10.85 -29.18
CA ARG A 123 -8.50 10.22 -30.18
C ARG A 123 -10.00 10.34 -30.01
N ASN A 124 -10.52 10.37 -28.78
CA ASN A 124 -11.95 10.26 -28.50
C ASN A 124 -12.66 11.61 -28.37
N GLY A 125 -11.94 12.73 -28.35
CA GLY A 125 -12.51 14.08 -28.34
C GLY A 125 -13.23 14.40 -29.66
N GLU A 126 -14.37 15.06 -29.55
CA GLU A 126 -15.26 15.34 -30.67
C GLU A 126 -14.75 16.51 -31.53
N ARG A 127 -14.34 16.19 -32.76
CA ARG A 127 -13.67 17.11 -33.70
C ARG A 127 -14.55 18.23 -34.26
N THR A 128 -15.87 18.08 -34.16
CA THR A 128 -16.88 18.92 -34.84
C THR A 128 -17.46 20.02 -33.96
N LYS A 129 -17.12 20.05 -32.67
CA LYS A 129 -17.51 21.13 -31.76
C LYS A 129 -16.43 22.20 -31.70
N ILE A 130 -16.85 23.44 -31.51
CA ILE A 130 -15.96 24.61 -31.32
C ILE A 130 -14.95 24.34 -30.20
N ASN A 131 -15.40 23.73 -29.10
CA ASN A 131 -14.55 23.30 -27.98
C ASN A 131 -14.06 21.86 -28.17
N SER A 132 -13.44 21.53 -29.31
CA SER A 132 -12.87 20.19 -29.55
C SER A 132 -11.75 19.88 -28.56
N ALA A 133 -12.02 19.02 -27.57
CA ALA A 133 -11.01 18.50 -26.64
C ALA A 133 -9.85 17.73 -27.30
N ARG A 134 -9.95 17.43 -28.59
CA ARG A 134 -8.94 16.65 -29.32
C ARG A 134 -7.81 17.53 -29.87
N ILE A 135 -6.58 17.23 -29.48
CA ILE A 135 -5.36 17.86 -29.99
C ILE A 135 -4.87 17.24 -31.31
N SER A 136 -4.01 17.96 -32.03
CA SER A 136 -3.42 17.53 -33.31
C SER A 136 -2.41 16.39 -33.17
N GLN A 137 -2.14 15.70 -34.28
CA GLN A 137 -1.09 14.67 -34.32
C GLN A 137 0.33 15.22 -34.10
N ARG A 138 0.55 16.53 -34.30
CA ARG A 138 1.80 17.20 -33.92
C ARG A 138 1.92 17.32 -32.40
N GLN A 139 0.86 17.78 -31.72
CA GLN A 139 0.83 17.88 -30.26
C GLN A 139 0.95 16.49 -29.59
N ILE A 140 0.22 15.47 -30.07
CA ILE A 140 0.31 14.08 -29.56
C ILE A 140 1.73 13.50 -29.71
N ARG A 141 2.42 13.88 -30.80
CA ARG A 141 3.82 13.53 -31.03
C ARG A 141 4.73 14.25 -30.03
N GLN A 142 4.61 15.57 -29.88
CA GLN A 142 5.42 16.35 -28.94
C GLN A 142 5.30 15.82 -27.51
N ILE A 143 4.07 15.58 -27.00
CA ILE A 143 3.86 15.00 -25.66
C ILE A 143 4.52 13.62 -25.56
N SER A 144 4.47 12.83 -26.63
CA SER A 144 5.13 11.52 -26.67
C SER A 144 6.65 11.60 -26.67
N GLU A 145 7.25 12.60 -27.31
CA GLU A 145 8.69 12.82 -27.37
C GLU A 145 9.18 13.33 -26.01
N ASN A 146 8.55 14.38 -25.46
CA ASN A 146 8.81 14.87 -24.10
C ASN A 146 8.73 13.73 -23.04
N LEU A 147 7.72 12.87 -23.11
CA LEU A 147 7.57 11.70 -22.23
C LEU A 147 8.66 10.64 -22.41
N LEU A 148 9.29 10.54 -23.59
CA LEU A 148 10.39 9.61 -23.84
C LEU A 148 11.72 10.18 -23.33
N ASP A 149 11.94 11.49 -23.43
CA ASP A 149 13.17 12.15 -22.97
C ASP A 149 13.38 11.98 -21.45
N PHE A 150 12.31 12.17 -20.66
CA PHE A 150 12.30 11.89 -19.21
C PHE A 150 12.68 10.45 -18.83
N ARG A 151 12.65 9.47 -19.75
CA ARG A 151 13.08 8.10 -19.45
C ARG A 151 14.55 8.02 -19.04
N SER A 152 15.38 8.98 -19.43
CA SER A 152 16.78 9.07 -18.99
C SER A 152 16.88 9.42 -17.50
N SER A 153 16.16 10.46 -17.07
CA SER A 153 16.23 11.10 -15.75
C SER A 153 15.27 10.55 -14.68
N MET A 154 14.34 9.64 -15.02
CA MET A 154 13.44 9.03 -14.03
C MET A 154 14.17 8.40 -12.83
N PRO A 155 13.83 8.78 -11.58
CA PRO A 155 14.33 8.13 -10.36
C PRO A 155 13.95 6.65 -10.24
N SER A 156 14.73 5.90 -9.45
CA SER A 156 14.68 4.44 -9.34
C SER A 156 13.41 3.90 -8.66
N GLU A 157 12.79 4.75 -7.83
CA GLU A 157 11.58 4.51 -7.05
C GLU A 157 10.37 4.28 -7.97
N PHE A 158 10.40 4.86 -9.17
CA PHE A 158 9.39 4.64 -10.19
C PHE A 158 9.62 3.29 -10.88
N LYS A 159 8.86 2.27 -10.43
CA LYS A 159 8.81 0.90 -11.00
C LYS A 159 8.61 0.82 -12.53
N ARG A 160 8.29 1.93 -13.21
CA ARG A 160 8.15 2.05 -14.67
C ARG A 160 8.68 3.38 -15.17
N LYS A 161 9.38 3.35 -16.31
CA LYS A 161 9.77 4.54 -17.08
C LYS A 161 8.64 4.93 -18.06
N PRO A 162 8.36 6.23 -18.27
CA PRO A 162 7.26 6.71 -19.11
C PRO A 162 7.34 6.25 -20.57
N ARG A 163 6.22 6.30 -21.28
CA ARG A 163 6.07 5.81 -22.67
C ARG A 163 5.35 6.84 -23.52
N SER A 164 5.41 6.67 -24.85
CA SER A 164 4.60 7.46 -25.78
C SER A 164 3.10 7.25 -25.55
N LEU A 165 2.31 8.29 -25.84
CA LEU A 165 0.83 8.22 -25.86
C LEU A 165 0.29 7.20 -26.88
N LYS A 166 1.08 6.81 -27.89
CA LYS A 166 0.74 5.69 -28.81
C LYS A 166 0.44 4.38 -28.08
N ASP A 167 1.03 4.20 -26.91
CA ASP A 167 0.95 2.98 -26.09
C ASP A 167 -0.17 3.04 -25.03
N ILE A 168 -0.98 4.10 -24.98
CA ILE A 168 -1.90 4.42 -23.86
C ILE A 168 -2.88 3.28 -23.51
N ASP A 169 -3.32 2.48 -24.48
CA ASP A 169 -4.15 1.29 -24.23
C ASP A 169 -3.46 0.30 -23.28
N ARG A 170 -2.14 0.16 -23.42
CA ARG A 170 -1.26 -0.75 -22.69
C ARG A 170 -0.63 -0.12 -21.44
N TRP A 171 -0.95 1.12 -21.09
CA TRP A 171 -0.50 1.73 -19.83
C TRP A 171 -1.22 1.10 -18.64
N LYS A 172 -0.47 0.74 -17.59
CA LYS A 172 -1.01 0.33 -16.30
C LYS A 172 -1.35 1.54 -15.43
N ALA A 173 -2.16 1.34 -14.40
CA ALA A 173 -2.52 2.37 -13.43
C ALA A 173 -1.31 3.16 -12.90
N ILE A 174 -0.20 2.47 -12.57
CA ILE A 174 1.00 3.14 -12.02
C ILE A 174 1.66 4.13 -12.99
N GLU A 175 1.51 3.92 -14.32
CA GLU A 175 2.01 4.83 -15.36
C GLU A 175 1.05 6.02 -15.52
N LEU A 176 -0.25 5.79 -15.33
CA LEU A 176 -1.28 6.84 -15.32
C LEU A 176 -1.20 7.72 -14.06
N LYS A 177 -0.85 7.14 -12.90
CA LYS A 177 -0.53 7.87 -11.66
C LYS A 177 0.75 8.68 -11.78
N GLN A 178 1.80 8.09 -12.37
CA GLN A 178 3.05 8.80 -12.69
C GLN A 178 2.79 10.00 -13.62
N PHE A 179 1.90 9.83 -14.60
CA PHE A 179 1.44 10.92 -15.45
C PHE A 179 0.64 11.96 -14.64
N LEU A 180 -0.40 11.57 -13.90
CA LEU A 180 -1.25 12.50 -13.16
C LEU A 180 -0.46 13.36 -12.15
N LEU A 181 0.44 12.74 -11.37
CA LEU A 181 1.05 13.39 -10.21
C LEU A 181 2.40 14.06 -10.49
N TYR A 182 3.06 13.77 -11.62
CA TYR A 182 4.43 14.27 -11.88
C TYR A 182 4.65 14.75 -13.31
N LEU A 183 4.41 13.89 -14.31
CA LEU A 183 4.81 14.21 -15.69
C LEU A 183 3.78 15.09 -16.41
N GLY A 184 2.49 14.84 -16.19
CA GLY A 184 1.36 15.49 -16.87
C GLY A 184 1.39 17.01 -16.82
N PRO A 185 1.60 17.66 -15.67
CA PRO A 185 1.70 19.12 -15.60
C PRO A 185 2.78 19.67 -16.54
N ILE A 186 3.95 19.00 -16.61
CA ILE A 186 5.10 19.45 -17.40
C ILE A 186 4.94 19.12 -18.89
N VAL A 187 4.42 17.94 -19.25
CA VAL A 187 4.33 17.51 -20.66
C VAL A 187 3.06 17.99 -21.38
N LEU A 188 2.11 18.60 -20.67
CA LEU A 188 0.90 19.21 -21.26
C LEU A 188 0.99 20.73 -21.35
N GLU A 189 1.82 21.37 -20.51
CA GLU A 189 2.07 22.82 -20.51
C GLU A 189 2.42 23.32 -21.92
N ASN A 190 1.85 24.46 -22.33
CA ASN A 190 2.07 25.07 -23.65
C ASN A 190 1.73 24.17 -24.88
N ILE A 191 1.14 22.99 -24.68
CA ILE A 191 0.77 22.05 -25.75
C ILE A 191 -0.74 21.76 -25.75
N LEU A 192 -1.34 21.60 -24.58
CA LEU A 192 -2.78 21.45 -24.40
C LEU A 192 -3.44 22.85 -24.31
N PRO A 193 -4.64 23.07 -24.88
CA PRO A 193 -5.39 24.31 -24.69
C PRO A 193 -5.56 24.66 -23.20
N GLU A 194 -5.41 25.94 -22.87
CA GLU A 194 -5.33 26.48 -21.50
C GLU A 194 -6.48 25.98 -20.60
N ASN A 195 -7.73 26.13 -21.05
CA ASN A 195 -8.91 25.64 -20.34
C ASN A 195 -8.90 24.12 -20.05
N LEU A 196 -8.34 23.30 -20.94
CA LEU A 196 -8.21 21.85 -20.75
C LEU A 196 -7.01 21.52 -19.84
N PHE A 197 -5.99 22.37 -19.82
CA PHE A 197 -4.84 22.26 -18.93
C PHE A 197 -5.21 22.64 -17.49
N GLU A 198 -5.88 23.77 -17.27
CA GLU A 198 -6.45 24.15 -15.97
C GLU A 198 -7.42 23.09 -15.43
N HIS A 199 -8.27 22.53 -16.30
CA HIS A 199 -9.15 21.42 -15.95
C HIS A 199 -8.38 20.18 -15.51
N PHE A 200 -7.30 19.82 -16.23
CA PHE A 200 -6.39 18.76 -15.77
C PHE A 200 -5.70 19.12 -14.44
N LEU A 201 -5.29 20.39 -14.24
CA LEU A 201 -4.65 20.84 -13.01
C LEU A 201 -5.58 20.73 -11.79
N CYS A 202 -6.89 20.91 -11.94
CA CYS A 202 -7.87 20.65 -10.87
C CYS A 202 -7.81 19.18 -10.38
N LEU A 203 -7.66 18.21 -11.29
CA LEU A 203 -7.46 16.80 -10.94
C LEU A 203 -6.05 16.50 -10.44
N HIS A 204 -5.01 17.15 -10.98
CA HIS A 204 -3.64 17.00 -10.50
C HIS A 204 -3.51 17.48 -9.04
N ALA A 205 -3.88 18.74 -8.76
CA ALA A 205 -3.68 19.38 -7.46
C ALA A 205 -4.47 18.69 -6.35
N SER A 206 -5.74 18.39 -6.57
CA SER A 206 -6.56 17.63 -5.61
C SER A 206 -5.96 16.27 -5.27
N MET A 207 -5.54 15.50 -6.28
CA MET A 207 -5.01 14.15 -6.06
C MET A 207 -3.56 14.15 -5.55
N ALA A 208 -2.78 15.21 -5.80
CA ALA A 208 -1.50 15.44 -5.16
C ALA A 208 -1.67 15.71 -3.65
N VAL A 209 -2.59 16.60 -3.26
CA VAL A 209 -2.92 16.89 -1.86
C VAL A 209 -3.42 15.64 -1.13
N LEU A 210 -4.44 14.98 -1.67
CA LEU A 210 -5.08 13.80 -1.06
C LEU A 210 -4.15 12.58 -0.98
N SER A 211 -3.04 12.57 -1.73
CA SER A 211 -2.02 11.51 -1.70
C SER A 211 -0.71 11.88 -0.99
N ASN A 212 -0.50 13.14 -0.62
CA ASN A 212 0.60 13.58 0.25
C ASN A 212 0.31 13.20 1.72
N ALA A 213 1.26 12.53 2.39
CA ALA A 213 1.08 12.02 3.76
C ALA A 213 1.12 13.08 4.87
N VAL A 214 1.38 14.34 4.53
CA VAL A 214 1.22 15.51 5.40
C VAL A 214 -0.09 16.22 5.04
N LEU A 215 -0.20 16.74 3.81
CA LEU A 215 -1.34 17.58 3.39
C LEU A 215 -2.71 16.89 3.51
N CYS A 216 -2.78 15.56 3.39
CA CYS A 216 -4.05 14.82 3.56
C CYS A 216 -4.52 14.70 5.03
N LYS A 217 -3.90 15.41 5.98
CA LYS A 217 -4.32 15.51 7.39
C LYS A 217 -4.92 16.88 7.73
N GLU A 218 -4.50 17.92 7.01
CA GLU A 218 -4.95 19.29 7.24
C GLU A 218 -6.29 19.49 6.55
N GLU A 219 -7.35 19.75 7.32
CA GLU A 219 -8.72 19.82 6.78
C GLU A 219 -8.87 20.91 5.73
N GLU A 220 -8.14 22.04 5.86
CA GLU A 220 -8.11 23.11 4.85
C GLU A 220 -7.60 22.62 3.49
N CYS A 221 -6.56 21.77 3.48
CA CYS A 221 -6.05 21.15 2.27
C CYS A 221 -7.06 20.13 1.69
N ILE A 222 -7.77 19.38 2.53
CA ILE A 222 -8.83 18.46 2.09
C ILE A 222 -10.02 19.24 1.48
N VAL A 223 -10.42 20.36 2.08
CA VAL A 223 -11.45 21.28 1.55
C VAL A 223 -11.01 21.88 0.22
N PHE A 224 -9.75 22.32 0.08
CA PHE A 224 -9.19 22.75 -1.20
C PHE A 224 -9.29 21.64 -2.26
N ALA A 225 -8.87 20.42 -1.93
CA ALA A 225 -8.96 19.29 -2.85
C ALA A 225 -10.42 18.94 -3.23
N GLU A 226 -11.36 19.07 -2.29
CA GLU A 226 -12.80 18.89 -2.54
C GLU A 226 -13.37 19.97 -3.47
N LYS A 227 -13.01 21.26 -3.28
CA LYS A 227 -13.33 22.35 -4.22
C LYS A 227 -12.81 22.06 -5.63
N MET A 228 -11.55 21.63 -5.75
CA MET A 228 -10.92 21.32 -7.04
C MET A 228 -11.56 20.11 -7.73
N LEU A 229 -11.87 19.03 -6.99
CA LEU A 229 -12.62 17.88 -7.54
C LEU A 229 -14.05 18.27 -7.95
N LYS A 230 -14.71 19.15 -7.20
CA LYS A 230 -16.04 19.66 -7.55
C LYS A 230 -15.99 20.45 -8.87
N SER A 231 -15.09 21.43 -8.98
CA SER A 231 -14.88 22.19 -10.22
C SER A 231 -14.55 21.29 -11.42
N PHE A 232 -13.69 20.26 -11.22
CA PHE A 232 -13.38 19.27 -12.24
C PHE A 232 -14.64 18.52 -12.74
N VAL A 233 -15.50 18.07 -11.82
CA VAL A 233 -16.72 17.32 -12.15
C VAL A 233 -17.79 18.22 -12.77
N GLU A 234 -17.93 19.47 -12.33
CA GLU A 234 -18.88 20.43 -12.90
C GLU A 234 -18.52 20.82 -14.35
N ASN A 235 -17.24 20.98 -14.66
CA ASN A 235 -16.78 21.41 -15.99
C ASN A 235 -16.53 20.25 -16.99
N ILE A 236 -16.64 18.97 -16.58
CA ILE A 236 -16.34 17.83 -17.45
C ILE A 236 -17.25 17.77 -18.70
N GLU A 237 -18.50 18.19 -18.58
CA GLU A 237 -19.47 18.20 -19.69
C GLU A 237 -19.13 19.27 -20.73
N ILE A 238 -18.78 20.46 -20.26
CA ILE A 238 -18.49 21.64 -21.08
C ILE A 238 -17.29 21.37 -22.00
N PHE A 239 -16.27 20.67 -21.49
CA PHE A 239 -15.04 20.39 -22.22
C PHE A 239 -15.07 19.08 -23.02
N TYR A 240 -15.74 18.02 -22.53
CA TYR A 240 -15.65 16.68 -23.12
C TYR A 240 -16.99 16.13 -23.66
N GLY A 241 -18.06 16.93 -23.60
CA GLY A 241 -19.42 16.58 -24.00
C GLY A 241 -20.15 15.69 -22.99
N GLU A 242 -21.48 15.57 -23.13
CA GLU A 242 -22.36 14.86 -22.19
C GLU A 242 -21.92 13.42 -21.85
N ALA A 243 -21.43 12.67 -22.85
CA ALA A 243 -20.90 11.31 -22.69
C ALA A 243 -19.57 11.23 -21.88
N SER A 244 -19.08 12.36 -21.37
CA SER A 244 -17.98 12.42 -20.41
C SER A 244 -18.40 11.97 -19.01
N ILE A 245 -19.65 12.20 -18.62
CA ILE A 245 -20.23 12.06 -17.26
C ILE A 245 -20.56 10.60 -16.91
N VAL A 246 -19.58 9.71 -17.14
CA VAL A 246 -19.66 8.28 -16.81
C VAL A 246 -19.45 8.05 -15.32
N TYR A 247 -19.86 6.88 -14.83
CA TYR A 247 -19.81 6.44 -13.43
C TYR A 247 -18.58 6.90 -12.61
N ASN A 248 -17.38 6.90 -13.19
CA ASN A 248 -16.16 7.27 -12.47
C ASN A 248 -16.07 8.78 -12.13
N VAL A 249 -16.70 9.67 -12.90
CA VAL A 249 -16.49 11.12 -12.74
C VAL A 249 -17.24 11.68 -11.53
N PRO A 250 -18.56 11.48 -11.32
CA PRO A 250 -19.22 11.99 -10.11
C PRO A 250 -18.72 11.31 -8.83
N ASN A 251 -18.23 10.06 -8.91
CA ASN A 251 -17.65 9.36 -7.77
C ASN A 251 -16.35 10.01 -7.24
N LEU A 252 -15.72 10.92 -8.00
CA LEU A 252 -14.61 11.75 -7.50
C LEU A 252 -15.03 12.60 -6.28
N LEU A 253 -16.28 13.10 -6.26
CA LEU A 253 -16.84 13.93 -5.18
C LEU A 253 -16.87 13.21 -3.82
N HIS A 254 -16.72 11.89 -3.80
CA HIS A 254 -16.70 11.10 -2.59
C HIS A 254 -15.28 10.84 -2.03
N ILE A 255 -14.22 11.14 -2.81
CA ILE A 255 -12.84 10.82 -2.42
C ILE A 255 -12.40 11.61 -1.18
N SER A 256 -12.64 12.93 -1.11
CA SER A 256 -12.24 13.75 0.05
C SER A 256 -12.86 13.23 1.35
N ASN A 257 -14.13 12.80 1.31
CA ASN A 257 -14.83 12.22 2.46
C ASN A 257 -14.38 10.80 2.82
N ASP A 258 -13.85 10.03 1.87
CA ASP A 258 -13.13 8.78 2.16
C ASP A 258 -11.74 9.06 2.76
N VAL A 259 -11.03 10.11 2.33
CA VAL A 259 -9.73 10.51 2.90
C VAL A 259 -9.86 11.03 4.34
N ARG A 260 -10.86 11.89 4.64
CA ARG A 260 -11.19 12.30 6.02
C ARG A 260 -11.39 11.13 6.98
N ARG A 261 -11.88 10.00 6.47
CA ARG A 261 -12.24 8.81 7.26
C ARG A 261 -11.15 7.76 7.36
N HIS A 262 -10.40 7.55 6.28
CA HIS A 262 -9.43 6.45 6.13
C HIS A 262 -7.98 6.93 6.06
N GLY A 263 -7.76 8.25 6.14
CA GLY A 263 -6.45 8.89 6.00
C GLY A 263 -5.98 8.92 4.55
N ASN A 264 -4.65 8.91 4.37
CA ASN A 264 -4.03 9.06 3.06
C ASN A 264 -4.52 8.04 2.01
N ILE A 265 -4.87 8.53 0.81
CA ILE A 265 -5.50 7.74 -0.26
C ILE A 265 -4.64 6.55 -0.76
N ASN A 266 -3.31 6.58 -0.56
CA ASN A 266 -2.46 5.41 -0.86
C ASN A 266 -2.81 4.22 0.05
N GLY A 267 -3.18 4.47 1.31
CA GLY A 267 -3.45 3.43 2.32
C GLY A 267 -4.67 2.56 2.03
N PHE A 268 -5.64 3.08 1.27
CA PHE A 268 -6.82 2.33 0.81
C PHE A 268 -6.83 2.07 -0.72
N SER A 269 -5.66 2.05 -1.35
CA SER A 269 -5.52 1.82 -2.80
C SER A 269 -5.18 0.37 -3.20
N CYS A 270 -5.68 -0.05 -4.37
CA CYS A 270 -5.56 -1.43 -4.89
C CYS A 270 -4.17 -1.84 -5.39
N TYR A 271 -3.20 -0.92 -5.38
CA TYR A 271 -1.85 -1.16 -5.86
C TYR A 271 -1.17 -2.40 -5.22
N PRO A 272 -1.13 -2.56 -3.88
CA PRO A 272 -0.50 -3.73 -3.28
C PRO A 272 -1.26 -5.03 -3.56
N PHE A 273 -2.58 -4.96 -3.65
CA PHE A 273 -3.46 -6.11 -3.88
C PHE A 273 -3.30 -6.65 -5.32
N GLU A 274 -3.26 -5.78 -6.33
CA GLU A 274 -2.98 -6.23 -7.71
C GLU A 274 -1.55 -6.70 -7.92
N GLU A 275 -0.57 -6.12 -7.24
CA GLU A 275 0.82 -6.60 -7.27
C GLU A 275 0.94 -8.01 -6.65
N PHE A 276 0.32 -8.24 -5.49
CA PHE A 276 0.27 -9.54 -4.84
C PHE A 276 -0.54 -10.59 -5.63
N LEU A 277 -1.68 -10.21 -6.21
CA LEU A 277 -2.44 -11.06 -7.16
C LEU A 277 -1.61 -11.41 -8.40
N GLY A 278 -0.74 -10.52 -8.86
CA GLY A 278 0.23 -10.79 -9.93
C GLY A 278 1.25 -11.85 -9.52
N GLN A 279 1.81 -11.75 -8.30
CA GLN A 279 2.73 -12.75 -7.75
C GLN A 279 2.08 -14.13 -7.64
N MET A 280 0.86 -14.21 -7.07
CA MET A 280 0.12 -15.47 -6.97
C MET A 280 -0.24 -16.07 -8.34
N LYS A 281 -0.57 -15.25 -9.34
CA LYS A 281 -0.78 -15.72 -10.72
C LYS A 281 0.49 -16.35 -11.31
N ASN A 282 1.66 -15.78 -11.06
CA ASN A 282 2.94 -16.33 -11.53
C ASN A 282 3.34 -17.64 -10.81
N MET A 283 2.74 -17.96 -9.65
CA MET A 283 2.94 -19.24 -8.97
C MET A 283 2.20 -20.40 -9.64
N MET A 284 1.15 -20.10 -10.42
CA MET A 284 0.29 -21.06 -11.12
C MET A 284 0.68 -21.17 -12.60
N ARG A 285 0.80 -22.39 -13.12
CA ARG A 285 1.20 -22.67 -14.52
C ARG A 285 0.07 -23.13 -15.43
N LYS A 286 -1.01 -23.67 -14.85
CA LYS A 286 -2.24 -24.11 -15.56
C LYS A 286 -3.47 -23.50 -14.88
N ARG A 287 -4.63 -23.51 -15.57
CA ARG A 287 -5.93 -22.99 -15.05
C ARG A 287 -6.73 -24.05 -14.26
N ASN A 288 -6.07 -25.11 -13.77
CA ASN A 288 -6.70 -26.26 -13.13
C ASN A 288 -6.00 -26.54 -11.79
N HIS A 289 -6.77 -26.88 -10.75
CA HIS A 289 -6.26 -27.14 -9.40
C HIS A 289 -5.43 -25.99 -8.81
N ASP A 290 -5.84 -24.76 -9.09
CA ASP A 290 -5.18 -23.50 -8.72
C ASP A 290 -4.70 -23.46 -7.25
N LEU A 291 -5.58 -23.81 -6.31
CA LEU A 291 -5.26 -23.92 -4.88
C LEU A 291 -4.15 -24.95 -4.60
N SER A 292 -4.20 -26.12 -5.25
CA SER A 292 -3.20 -27.18 -5.10
C SER A 292 -1.85 -26.82 -5.74
N GLN A 293 -1.85 -26.06 -6.84
CA GLN A 293 -0.63 -25.48 -7.42
C GLN A 293 -0.01 -24.46 -6.46
N LEU A 294 -0.83 -23.54 -5.93
CA LEU A 294 -0.40 -22.49 -5.02
C LEU A 294 0.18 -23.05 -3.71
N ILE A 295 -0.52 -23.98 -3.05
CA ILE A 295 -0.05 -24.64 -1.83
C ILE A 295 1.28 -25.37 -2.06
N LYS A 296 1.43 -26.10 -3.18
CA LYS A 296 2.70 -26.77 -3.52
C LYS A 296 3.82 -25.75 -3.74
N ARG A 297 3.59 -24.68 -4.51
CA ARG A 297 4.59 -23.62 -4.76
C ARG A 297 5.03 -22.91 -3.47
N LEU A 298 4.09 -22.59 -2.58
CA LEU A 298 4.39 -21.96 -1.29
C LEU A 298 5.18 -22.92 -0.37
N SER A 299 4.87 -24.22 -0.39
CA SER A 299 5.65 -25.24 0.33
C SER A 299 7.07 -25.37 -0.20
N GLU A 300 7.25 -25.40 -1.53
CA GLU A 300 8.56 -25.39 -2.19
C GLU A 300 9.38 -24.14 -1.80
N GLN A 301 8.78 -22.94 -1.87
CA GLN A 301 9.44 -21.69 -1.49
C GLN A 301 9.82 -21.67 0.00
N THR A 302 8.94 -22.16 0.88
CA THR A 302 9.22 -22.24 2.32
C THR A 302 10.38 -23.19 2.62
N LYS A 303 10.48 -24.32 1.91
CA LYS A 303 11.63 -25.25 2.01
C LYS A 303 12.92 -24.59 1.51
N CYS A 304 12.88 -23.91 0.35
CA CYS A 304 14.02 -23.19 -0.20
C CYS A 304 14.56 -22.15 0.78
N PHE A 305 13.69 -21.27 1.30
CA PHE A 305 14.10 -20.23 2.24
C PHE A 305 14.70 -20.78 3.55
N LYS A 306 14.16 -21.90 4.07
CA LYS A 306 14.78 -22.62 5.20
C LYS A 306 16.18 -23.12 4.84
N TYR A 307 16.35 -23.73 3.68
CA TYR A 307 17.62 -24.28 3.19
C TYR A 307 18.67 -23.19 2.91
N ASP A 308 18.30 -22.07 2.29
CA ASP A 308 19.21 -20.95 2.03
C ASP A 308 19.69 -20.32 3.34
N ARG A 309 18.79 -20.16 4.32
CA ARG A 309 19.13 -19.72 5.69
C ARG A 309 20.02 -20.74 6.41
N MET A 310 19.75 -22.04 6.25
CA MET A 310 20.56 -23.14 6.79
C MET A 310 21.99 -23.08 6.25
N ILE A 311 22.18 -22.90 4.94
CA ILE A 311 23.50 -22.75 4.32
C ILE A 311 24.19 -21.46 4.72
N ALA A 312 23.48 -20.33 4.78
CA ALA A 312 24.05 -19.06 5.24
C ALA A 312 24.57 -19.14 6.68
N LEU A 313 23.91 -19.92 7.55
CA LEU A 313 24.38 -20.21 8.91
C LEU A 313 25.51 -21.23 8.93
N ALA A 314 25.41 -22.34 8.19
CA ALA A 314 26.43 -23.37 8.12
C ALA A 314 27.78 -22.85 7.60
N ARG A 315 27.77 -21.92 6.62
CA ARG A 315 28.97 -21.22 6.12
C ARG A 315 29.62 -20.29 7.17
N ARG A 316 28.83 -19.76 8.12
CA ARG A 316 29.28 -18.78 9.14
C ARG A 316 29.63 -19.41 10.49
N LYS A 317 29.36 -20.71 10.69
CA LYS A 317 29.49 -21.42 11.97
C LYS A 317 30.35 -22.68 11.78
N LYS A 318 31.03 -23.14 12.84
CA LYS A 318 31.96 -24.30 12.77
C LYS A 318 31.27 -25.63 13.09
N TYR A 319 30.23 -25.60 13.93
CA TYR A 319 29.51 -26.77 14.43
C TYR A 319 28.00 -26.54 14.39
N ALA A 320 27.23 -27.60 14.18
CA ALA A 320 25.79 -27.66 14.32
C ALA A 320 25.40 -28.62 15.46
N ILE A 321 24.27 -28.35 16.09
CA ILE A 321 23.65 -29.20 17.11
C ILE A 321 22.45 -29.87 16.44
N VAL A 322 22.41 -31.20 16.44
CA VAL A 322 21.49 -32.01 15.63
C VAL A 322 20.93 -33.18 16.44
N SER A 323 19.75 -33.70 16.11
CA SER A 323 19.39 -35.07 16.49
C SER A 323 19.34 -35.99 15.29
N PHE A 324 19.81 -37.22 15.47
CA PHE A 324 19.66 -38.29 14.48
C PHE A 324 18.23 -38.83 14.55
N LEU A 325 17.51 -38.77 13.43
CA LEU A 325 16.10 -39.15 13.36
C LEU A 325 15.89 -40.67 13.32
N ASP A 326 16.90 -41.40 12.88
CA ASP A 326 16.90 -42.86 12.78
C ASP A 326 17.49 -43.54 14.05
N GLU A 327 18.18 -42.78 14.91
CA GLU A 327 18.90 -43.26 16.10
C GLU A 327 18.53 -42.44 17.36
N GLY A 328 17.29 -42.59 17.84
CA GLY A 328 16.93 -42.26 19.22
C GLY A 328 16.79 -40.77 19.59
N ASN A 329 16.79 -39.83 18.63
CA ASN A 329 16.51 -38.39 18.86
C ASN A 329 17.46 -37.63 19.81
N ALA A 330 18.53 -38.25 20.29
CA ALA A 330 19.54 -37.60 21.14
C ALA A 330 20.19 -36.39 20.43
N ALA A 331 20.44 -35.31 21.17
CA ALA A 331 21.11 -34.13 20.63
C ALA A 331 22.64 -34.30 20.64
N GLU A 332 23.24 -34.27 19.46
CA GLU A 332 24.67 -34.41 19.20
C GLU A 332 25.26 -33.19 18.48
N VAL A 333 26.58 -33.20 18.27
CA VAL A 333 27.35 -32.11 17.66
C VAL A 333 28.12 -32.60 16.45
N ILE A 334 27.82 -32.06 15.27
CA ILE A 334 28.55 -32.34 14.03
C ILE A 334 29.22 -31.07 13.46
N PRO A 335 30.32 -31.20 12.69
CA PRO A 335 30.84 -30.11 11.87
C PRO A 335 29.82 -29.64 10.84
N THR A 336 29.70 -28.32 10.64
CA THR A 336 28.79 -27.76 9.61
C THR A 336 29.12 -28.21 8.19
N LYS A 337 30.38 -28.60 7.93
CA LYS A 337 30.85 -29.20 6.66
C LYS A 337 30.16 -30.53 6.30
N TRP A 338 29.59 -31.24 7.27
CA TRP A 338 29.02 -32.57 7.03
C TRP A 338 27.55 -32.52 6.60
N ILE A 339 26.89 -31.35 6.70
CA ILE A 339 25.48 -31.14 6.38
C ILE A 339 25.27 -31.13 4.86
N LEU A 340 24.29 -31.90 4.39
CA LEU A 340 23.86 -32.00 3.00
C LEU A 340 22.51 -31.27 2.78
N ARG A 341 21.86 -31.50 1.63
CA ARG A 341 20.48 -31.07 1.39
C ARG A 341 19.48 -31.94 2.17
N ASP A 342 18.28 -31.41 2.34
CA ASP A 342 17.09 -32.14 2.80
C ASP A 342 17.25 -32.86 4.15
N GLU A 343 17.75 -32.14 5.16
CA GLU A 343 17.87 -32.61 6.56
C GLU A 343 18.69 -33.92 6.68
N LYS A 344 19.84 -33.95 6.00
CA LYS A 344 20.82 -35.05 6.00
C LYS A 344 22.23 -34.58 6.32
N ALA A 345 23.06 -35.49 6.80
CA ALA A 345 24.50 -35.31 6.96
C ALA A 345 25.27 -36.55 6.50
N LYS A 346 26.55 -36.35 6.12
CA LYS A 346 27.53 -37.43 5.98
C LYS A 346 28.03 -37.86 7.36
N TRP A 347 28.18 -39.17 7.56
CA TRP A 347 28.65 -39.76 8.83
C TRP A 347 29.82 -40.73 8.59
N PRO A 348 30.90 -40.69 9.40
CA PRO A 348 32.04 -41.58 9.19
C PRO A 348 31.71 -43.02 9.56
N ASN A 349 32.02 -43.98 8.68
CA ASN A 349 31.80 -45.41 8.93
C ASN A 349 32.93 -46.02 9.79
N PHE A 350 33.37 -45.33 10.85
CA PHE A 350 34.44 -45.79 11.73
C PHE A 350 33.87 -46.59 12.91
N SER A 351 34.34 -47.82 13.11
CA SER A 351 33.91 -48.68 14.23
C SER A 351 34.36 -48.20 15.63
N SER A 352 35.06 -47.06 15.72
CA SER A 352 35.61 -46.52 16.97
C SER A 352 35.07 -45.12 17.26
N LEU A 353 34.28 -45.00 18.33
CA LEU A 353 33.73 -43.72 18.81
C LEU A 353 34.82 -42.68 19.11
N ASN A 354 36.01 -43.11 19.52
CA ASN A 354 37.16 -42.22 19.75
C ASN A 354 37.69 -41.59 18.44
N LEU A 355 37.65 -42.33 17.33
CA LEU A 355 38.00 -41.78 16.01
C LEU A 355 36.92 -40.82 15.50
N ILE A 356 35.63 -41.15 15.69
CA ILE A 356 34.52 -40.23 15.35
C ILE A 356 34.63 -38.94 16.17
N GLY A 357 34.83 -39.03 17.49
CA GLY A 357 34.95 -37.87 18.39
C GLY A 357 36.15 -36.96 18.07
N ARG A 358 37.26 -37.53 17.59
CA ARG A 358 38.41 -36.77 17.06
C ARG A 358 38.08 -36.11 15.71
N CYS A 359 37.50 -36.88 14.78
CA CYS A 359 37.09 -36.44 13.45
C CYS A 359 36.10 -35.25 13.48
N ILE A 360 35.18 -35.24 14.46
CA ILE A 360 34.28 -34.12 14.75
C ILE A 360 35.06 -32.88 15.18
N GLN A 361 36.01 -33.00 16.12
CA GLN A 361 36.77 -31.86 16.65
C GLN A 361 37.71 -31.23 15.62
N GLU A 362 38.39 -32.06 14.82
CA GLU A 362 39.27 -31.63 13.73
C GLU A 362 38.46 -31.07 12.55
N ARG A 363 37.20 -31.50 12.40
CA ARG A 363 36.26 -31.16 11.31
C ARG A 363 36.77 -31.62 9.95
N CYS A 364 37.14 -32.90 9.88
CA CYS A 364 37.62 -33.57 8.67
C CYS A 364 36.62 -33.39 7.51
N ALA A 365 37.13 -33.43 6.27
CA ALA A 365 36.26 -33.41 5.09
C ALA A 365 35.47 -34.73 4.99
N PRO A 366 34.17 -34.70 4.64
CA PRO A 366 33.43 -35.92 4.32
C PRO A 366 34.04 -36.64 3.12
N SER A 367 34.17 -37.96 3.23
CA SER A 367 34.59 -38.83 2.12
C SER A 367 33.37 -39.38 1.37
N GLU A 368 33.57 -39.85 0.14
CA GLU A 368 32.53 -40.46 -0.69
C GLU A 368 31.94 -41.72 -0.03
N ASN A 369 32.80 -42.55 0.58
CA ASN A 369 32.42 -43.78 1.27
C ASN A 369 31.68 -43.58 2.62
N TRP A 370 31.56 -42.35 3.13
CA TRP A 370 30.79 -42.06 4.34
C TRP A 370 29.28 -42.27 4.10
N SER A 371 28.61 -42.89 5.06
CA SER A 371 27.15 -43.07 5.07
C SER A 371 26.42 -41.72 5.13
N THR A 372 25.11 -41.73 4.83
CA THR A 372 24.26 -40.53 4.85
C THR A 372 23.08 -40.75 5.79
N VAL A 373 23.04 -40.00 6.89
CA VAL A 373 22.06 -40.11 7.98
C VAL A 373 21.09 -38.94 7.99
N LYS A 374 19.86 -39.14 8.48
CA LYS A 374 18.86 -38.06 8.60
C LYS A 374 19.06 -37.30 9.91
N ILE A 375 19.09 -35.97 9.84
CA ILE A 375 19.38 -35.08 10.97
C ILE A 375 18.40 -33.91 11.06
N LYS A 376 17.91 -33.64 12.28
CA LYS A 376 17.13 -32.43 12.61
C LYS A 376 18.01 -31.42 13.34
N ILE A 377 18.20 -30.23 12.78
CA ILE A 377 19.12 -29.21 13.31
C ILE A 377 18.42 -28.29 14.31
N TYR A 378 18.95 -28.18 15.54
CA TYR A 378 18.43 -27.29 16.59
C TYR A 378 19.23 -25.99 16.73
N GLY A 379 20.51 -25.96 16.36
CA GLY A 379 21.33 -24.76 16.52
C GLY A 379 22.73 -24.87 15.93
N TYR A 380 23.51 -23.79 16.12
CA TYR A 380 24.87 -23.67 15.58
C TYR A 380 25.82 -22.97 16.56
N SER A 381 27.13 -23.27 16.46
CA SER A 381 28.19 -22.74 17.32
C SER A 381 29.51 -22.50 16.56
N ASN A 382 30.35 -21.61 17.09
CA ASN A 382 31.75 -21.42 16.66
C ASN A 382 32.75 -22.22 17.50
N SER A 383 32.34 -22.79 18.63
CA SER A 383 33.18 -23.55 19.57
C SER A 383 32.56 -24.89 19.88
N PHE A 384 33.37 -25.96 19.87
CA PHE A 384 32.93 -27.32 20.17
C PHE A 384 32.43 -27.44 21.61
N LYS A 385 33.14 -26.88 22.61
CA LYS A 385 32.68 -26.85 24.01
C LYS A 385 31.30 -26.17 24.15
N LYS A 386 31.09 -25.02 23.50
CA LYS A 386 29.79 -24.31 23.49
C LYS A 386 28.70 -25.02 22.67
N ALA A 387 29.07 -25.91 21.74
CA ALA A 387 28.12 -26.77 21.04
C ALA A 387 27.70 -27.95 21.93
N LYS A 388 28.66 -28.65 22.55
CA LYS A 388 28.41 -29.84 23.36
C LYS A 388 27.56 -29.53 24.60
N SER A 389 27.85 -28.44 25.32
CA SER A 389 26.97 -27.98 26.40
C SER A 389 25.54 -27.74 25.90
N LYS A 390 25.35 -27.02 24.79
CA LYS A 390 24.01 -26.81 24.21
C LYS A 390 23.32 -28.07 23.70
N ALA A 391 24.07 -29.13 23.41
CA ALA A 391 23.52 -30.43 23.04
C ALA A 391 23.02 -31.16 24.31
N SER A 392 23.83 -31.25 25.36
CA SER A 392 23.42 -31.83 26.65
C SER A 392 22.19 -31.15 27.24
N ASN A 393 22.18 -29.82 27.31
CA ASN A 393 21.01 -29.03 27.76
C ASN A 393 19.73 -29.29 26.95
N ALA A 394 19.83 -29.80 25.71
CA ALA A 394 18.67 -30.16 24.88
C ALA A 394 18.22 -31.62 25.08
N GLN A 395 19.12 -32.49 25.57
CA GLN A 395 18.78 -33.84 26.02
C GLN A 395 18.00 -33.74 27.35
N ASP A 396 18.53 -33.01 28.33
CA ASP A 396 17.93 -32.82 29.66
C ASP A 396 16.45 -32.37 29.56
N THR A 397 16.16 -31.35 28.74
CA THR A 397 14.78 -30.86 28.53
C THR A 397 13.85 -31.90 27.90
N SER A 398 14.36 -32.82 27.08
CA SER A 398 13.52 -33.87 26.49
C SER A 398 13.25 -35.03 27.48
N GLU A 399 14.14 -35.27 28.44
CA GLU A 399 13.86 -36.20 29.55
C GLU A 399 12.85 -35.62 30.57
N GLU A 400 12.84 -34.31 30.82
CA GLU A 400 11.81 -33.68 31.67
C GLU A 400 10.41 -33.73 31.05
N GLU A 401 10.27 -33.50 29.75
CA GLU A 401 8.99 -33.70 29.03
C GLU A 401 8.51 -35.17 29.11
N ILE A 402 9.43 -36.15 29.09
CA ILE A 402 9.08 -37.57 29.23
C ILE A 402 8.71 -37.94 30.67
N ARG A 403 9.39 -37.39 31.69
CA ARG A 403 9.09 -37.64 33.11
C ARG A 403 7.76 -37.02 33.55
N SER A 404 7.47 -35.79 33.11
CA SER A 404 6.25 -35.06 33.49
C SER A 404 4.96 -35.74 33.03
N HIS A 405 4.98 -36.51 31.93
CA HIS A 405 3.82 -37.27 31.44
C HIS A 405 3.48 -38.54 32.25
N LYS A 406 4.21 -38.87 33.33
CA LYS A 406 4.03 -40.13 34.08
C LYS A 406 3.93 -40.03 35.62
N ARG A 407 3.30 -38.98 36.20
CA ARG A 407 2.58 -39.09 37.51
C ARG A 407 1.64 -37.91 37.82
N LYS A 408 0.75 -38.12 38.82
CA LYS A 408 -0.52 -37.39 39.07
C LYS A 408 -0.39 -35.96 39.66
N VAL A 409 -1.14 -35.03 39.07
CA VAL A 409 -2.22 -34.19 39.67
C VAL A 409 -2.02 -33.54 41.07
N SER A 410 -2.02 -32.20 41.08
CA SER A 410 -2.32 -31.26 42.21
C SER A 410 -1.30 -31.20 43.38
N ARG A 411 -1.02 -30.05 44.03
CA ARG A 411 -1.89 -28.94 44.48
C ARG A 411 -1.18 -27.57 44.59
N LYS A 412 -2.00 -26.49 44.68
CA LYS A 412 -1.82 -25.18 45.37
C LYS A 412 -0.50 -24.39 45.27
N TYR A 413 -0.54 -23.35 44.44
CA TYR A 413 -0.47 -21.90 44.80
C TYR A 413 0.26 -21.45 46.10
N ASN A 414 1.36 -20.70 45.92
CA ASN A 414 1.84 -19.46 46.59
C ASN A 414 3.18 -19.07 45.88
N SER A 415 3.61 -17.82 45.63
CA SER A 415 3.46 -16.49 46.26
C SER A 415 4.54 -16.20 47.33
N SER A 416 5.08 -14.96 47.37
CA SER A 416 6.39 -14.53 47.93
C SER A 416 7.60 -15.02 47.09
N ASP A 417 8.70 -14.29 46.82
CA ASP A 417 9.18 -12.92 47.14
C ASP A 417 9.88 -12.33 45.87
N MET A 418 10.03 -11.02 45.59
CA MET A 418 10.69 -9.89 46.33
C MET A 418 12.20 -10.14 46.57
N GLU A 419 13.15 -9.24 46.29
CA GLU A 419 13.15 -8.00 45.50
C GLU A 419 14.60 -7.71 44.98
N GLU A 420 14.98 -6.45 44.71
CA GLU A 420 16.33 -5.97 44.28
C GLU A 420 16.77 -6.42 42.87
N GLU A 421 17.46 -5.62 42.03
CA GLU A 421 18.24 -4.37 42.21
C GLU A 421 17.89 -3.38 41.05
N ILE A 422 17.32 -2.19 41.30
CA ILE A 422 18.07 -0.91 41.49
C ILE A 422 19.01 -0.64 40.30
N THR A 423 18.59 -0.01 39.18
CA THR A 423 18.52 1.46 38.92
C THR A 423 18.66 1.70 37.40
N THR A 424 18.33 2.83 36.74
CA THR A 424 17.52 4.07 36.97
C THR A 424 16.83 4.38 35.59
N ILE A 425 16.39 5.56 35.10
CA ILE A 425 16.45 7.01 35.44
C ILE A 425 15.26 7.74 34.72
N ASN A 426 15.17 9.08 34.78
CA ASN A 426 14.17 9.94 34.09
C ASN A 426 12.68 9.59 34.40
N LYS A 427 11.97 10.18 35.38
CA LYS A 427 12.03 11.51 36.05
C LYS A 427 11.43 12.69 35.22
N ARG A 428 10.21 13.11 35.59
CA ARG A 428 9.50 14.40 35.28
C ARG A 428 8.96 14.54 33.83
N LYS A 429 7.93 15.36 33.52
CA LYS A 429 7.24 16.48 34.23
C LYS A 429 5.68 16.33 34.28
N LYS A 430 5.01 17.27 34.95
CA LYS A 430 3.53 17.47 35.11
C LYS A 430 3.19 18.94 34.70
N LEU A 431 1.91 19.38 34.83
CA LEU A 431 1.31 20.72 34.50
C LEU A 431 0.83 20.88 33.03
N HIS A 432 -0.25 21.64 32.67
CA HIS A 432 -1.40 22.19 33.43
C HIS A 432 -2.66 22.42 32.51
N ARG A 433 -3.61 23.31 32.87
CA ARG A 433 -4.92 23.62 32.22
C ARG A 433 -5.26 25.12 32.32
N ILE A 434 -6.29 25.74 31.69
CA ILE A 434 -7.01 25.69 30.37
C ILE A 434 -7.98 26.90 30.38
N PRO A 435 -8.08 27.70 29.30
CA PRO A 435 -9.33 28.46 29.02
C PRO A 435 -9.74 28.56 27.53
N THR A 436 -10.98 28.99 27.26
CA THR A 436 -11.67 29.01 25.93
C THR A 436 -12.90 29.96 25.96
N THR A 437 -13.49 30.53 24.89
CA THR A 437 -13.11 30.86 23.49
C THR A 437 -14.28 31.69 22.87
N PRO A 438 -14.07 32.83 22.17
CA PRO A 438 -15.15 33.63 21.56
C PRO A 438 -15.36 33.39 20.05
N GLN A 439 -16.54 33.79 19.53
CA GLN A 439 -16.93 33.79 18.11
C GLN A 439 -17.24 35.22 17.62
N ILE A 440 -17.07 35.49 16.31
CA ILE A 440 -17.77 36.55 15.54
C ILE A 440 -18.13 35.95 14.15
N LYS A 441 -19.10 36.55 13.43
CA LYS A 441 -19.69 36.05 12.17
C LYS A 441 -19.46 36.98 10.96
N ASP A 442 -20.00 36.51 9.81
CA ASP A 442 -20.61 37.26 8.70
C ASP A 442 -19.79 37.54 7.41
N SER A 443 -20.08 36.69 6.41
CA SER A 443 -20.68 37.04 5.10
C SER A 443 -19.90 37.78 3.99
N LEU A 444 -19.86 37.11 2.82
CA LEU A 444 -19.85 37.65 1.43
C LEU A 444 -18.67 38.53 0.96
N LEU A 445 -17.89 38.04 -0.03
CA LEU A 445 -17.85 38.59 -1.40
C LEU A 445 -16.88 37.83 -2.37
N ASN A 446 -17.38 37.56 -3.58
CA ASN A 446 -16.75 37.46 -4.91
C ASN A 446 -15.35 36.87 -5.17
N MET A 447 -15.37 35.72 -5.86
CA MET A 447 -14.52 35.29 -7.00
C MET A 447 -13.28 36.13 -7.40
N THR A 448 -12.10 35.52 -7.38
CA THR A 448 -10.87 35.91 -8.13
C THR A 448 -9.98 34.66 -8.33
N PRO A 449 -8.85 34.67 -9.07
CA PRO A 449 -8.43 33.50 -9.88
C PRO A 449 -7.80 32.33 -9.11
N ILE A 450 -8.17 31.12 -9.49
CA ILE A 450 -7.76 29.83 -8.89
C ILE A 450 -6.22 29.65 -8.85
N ALA A 451 -5.49 30.24 -9.80
CA ALA A 451 -4.03 30.14 -9.88
C ALA A 451 -3.29 30.67 -8.64
N SER A 452 -3.81 31.69 -7.95
CA SER A 452 -3.15 32.23 -6.74
C SER A 452 -3.39 31.38 -5.49
N GLU A 453 -4.58 30.78 -5.33
CA GLU A 453 -4.87 29.84 -4.24
C GLU A 453 -3.94 28.62 -4.30
N ILE A 454 -3.66 28.10 -5.50
CA ILE A 454 -2.76 26.97 -5.73
C ILE A 454 -1.35 27.28 -5.18
N GLN A 455 -0.78 28.44 -5.52
CA GLN A 455 0.57 28.80 -5.10
C GLN A 455 0.67 28.98 -3.57
N MET A 456 -0.27 29.74 -2.97
CA MET A 456 -0.28 30.00 -1.52
C MET A 456 -0.39 28.71 -0.69
N ALA A 457 -1.12 27.70 -1.17
CA ALA A 457 -1.24 26.41 -0.51
C ALA A 457 0.06 25.59 -0.51
N PHE A 458 0.96 25.78 -1.49
CA PHE A 458 2.27 25.13 -1.51
C PHE A 458 3.29 25.86 -0.62
N ASP A 459 3.34 27.19 -0.67
CA ASP A 459 4.32 27.98 0.09
C ASP A 459 4.09 27.91 1.61
N SER A 460 2.82 27.78 2.04
CA SER A 460 2.44 27.65 3.46
C SER A 460 3.02 26.41 4.15
N GLY A 461 3.44 25.39 3.40
CA GLY A 461 3.97 24.13 3.95
C GLY A 461 5.46 24.10 4.28
N ALA A 462 6.20 25.19 4.04
CA ALA A 462 7.67 25.17 4.02
C ALA A 462 8.38 25.73 5.28
N ALA A 463 7.65 26.36 6.22
CA ALA A 463 8.26 27.22 7.24
C ALA A 463 8.53 26.54 8.60
N VAL A 464 9.71 25.92 8.77
CA VAL A 464 10.24 25.51 10.10
C VAL A 464 11.76 25.74 10.22
N SER A 465 12.16 26.85 10.88
CA SER A 465 13.53 27.20 11.37
C SER A 465 14.68 27.23 10.33
N SER A 466 15.57 28.22 10.28
CA SER A 466 16.24 28.90 11.42
C SER A 466 16.68 30.35 11.10
N GLU A 467 16.76 31.19 12.13
CA GLU A 467 17.40 32.53 12.11
C GLU A 467 18.95 32.40 12.03
N THR A 468 19.75 33.35 11.53
CA THR A 468 20.09 34.68 12.13
C THR A 468 20.77 35.63 11.09
N PRO A 469 20.98 36.94 11.37
CA PRO A 469 21.00 37.98 10.33
C PRO A 469 22.32 38.76 10.07
N SER A 470 22.39 39.48 8.95
CA SER A 470 23.27 40.67 8.77
C SER A 470 22.78 41.70 7.72
N GLN A 471 23.10 42.97 8.00
CA GLN A 471 22.89 44.28 7.32
C GLN A 471 23.41 44.40 5.86
N SER A 472 23.11 45.42 5.02
CA SER A 472 22.11 46.55 5.00
C SER A 472 22.20 47.44 3.72
N PHE A 473 21.11 48.16 3.35
CA PHE A 473 21.04 49.30 2.38
C PHE A 473 21.40 49.02 0.89
N THR A 474 20.93 49.73 -0.16
CA THR A 474 20.14 51.00 -0.30
C THR A 474 19.20 50.96 -1.54
N SER A 475 18.26 51.92 -1.66
CA SER A 475 17.33 52.17 -2.79
C SER A 475 17.93 53.15 -3.85
N PRO A 476 17.30 53.50 -5.02
CA PRO A 476 15.88 53.37 -5.41
C PRO A 476 15.54 52.94 -6.88
N THR A 477 14.23 52.93 -7.15
CA THR A 477 13.43 52.68 -8.39
C THR A 477 13.60 53.78 -9.49
N PRO A 478 13.13 53.63 -10.76
CA PRO A 478 11.78 53.14 -11.15
C PRO A 478 11.57 52.26 -12.41
N LEU A 479 10.44 51.53 -12.35
CA LEU A 479 9.55 50.99 -13.39
C LEU A 479 10.08 50.57 -14.78
N GLY A 480 9.98 49.26 -15.05
CA GLY A 480 9.70 48.69 -16.37
C GLY A 480 8.98 47.34 -16.17
N MET A 481 7.73 47.20 -16.63
CA MET A 481 6.93 45.99 -16.37
C MET A 481 7.23 44.85 -17.36
N THR A 482 7.94 43.82 -16.90
CA THR A 482 8.08 42.52 -17.60
C THR A 482 7.94 41.35 -16.62
N PHE A 483 6.72 40.85 -16.46
CA PHE A 483 6.46 39.65 -15.65
C PHE A 483 6.86 38.37 -16.40
N GLY A 484 8.16 38.07 -16.39
CA GLY A 484 8.68 36.77 -16.82
C GLY A 484 8.47 35.71 -15.74
N PHE A 485 7.72 34.65 -16.04
CA PHE A 485 7.60 33.48 -15.17
C PHE A 485 8.96 32.79 -14.99
N LYS A 486 9.49 32.78 -13.76
CA LYS A 486 10.60 31.90 -13.38
C LYS A 486 10.04 30.60 -12.83
N SER A 487 10.21 29.50 -13.58
CA SER A 487 9.78 28.16 -13.16
C SER A 487 10.47 27.73 -11.86
N VAL A 488 9.68 27.42 -10.82
CA VAL A 488 10.19 26.83 -9.57
C VAL A 488 10.25 25.32 -9.72
N TYR A 489 11.44 24.80 -10.02
CA TYR A 489 11.68 23.36 -10.12
C TYR A 489 11.92 22.74 -8.74
N PHE A 490 11.13 21.73 -8.37
CA PHE A 490 11.38 20.90 -7.18
C PHE A 490 12.60 20.00 -7.39
N PHE A 491 13.77 20.43 -6.91
CA PHE A 491 14.93 19.56 -6.71
C PHE A 491 14.83 18.82 -5.37
N LEU A 492 15.12 17.51 -5.39
CA LEU A 492 15.32 16.73 -4.17
C LEU A 492 16.66 17.10 -3.52
N PRO A 493 16.71 17.36 -2.20
CA PRO A 493 17.95 17.67 -1.51
C PRO A 493 18.82 16.42 -1.36
N ASN A 494 19.85 16.31 -2.20
CA ASN A 494 20.93 15.35 -1.98
C ASN A 494 21.74 15.74 -0.73
N LYS A 495 21.78 14.86 0.27
CA LYS A 495 22.85 14.86 1.28
C LYS A 495 23.73 13.62 1.10
N LEU A 496 24.80 13.82 0.34
CA LEU A 496 26.03 13.03 0.46
C LEU A 496 26.91 13.76 1.48
N ASP A 497 27.08 13.16 2.65
CA ASP A 497 28.16 13.52 3.58
C ASP A 497 29.04 12.26 3.73
N ALA A 498 30.34 12.37 3.44
CA ALA A 498 31.26 11.24 3.36
C ALA A 498 32.65 11.57 3.94
N CYS A 499 32.78 11.37 5.25
CA CYS A 499 34.03 11.12 5.99
C CYS A 499 33.72 10.16 7.14
#